data_AF-A0A269XFY3-F1
#
_entry.id   AF-A0A269XFY3-F1
#
_cell.length_a   1.000
_cell.length_b   1.000
_cell.length_c   1.000
_cell.angle_alpha   90.00
_cell.angle_beta   90.00
_cell.angle_gamma   90.00
#
_symmetry.space_group_name_H-M   'P 1'
#
loop_
_entity.id
_entity.type
_entity.pdbx_description
1 polymer ?
#
loop_
_entity_poly.entity_id
_entity_poly.type
_entity_poly.pdbx_seq_one_letter_code
_entity_poly.pdbx_strand_id
1 'polypeptide(L)'
;EPIYGSTYLPRKFKIGIAVPPSNDIDVYSQDIGLIAIVDNGELVGFNVTVGGGMGMTHGNTNTYPQLGRLIGFIPKESAVEVCEK
;
A
#
# COMPACT_ATOMS: atom_id res chain seq x y z
N GLU A 1 19.74 -8.10 9.22
CA GLU A 1 18.47 -7.75 9.89
C GLU A 1 17.43 -8.78 9.45
N PRO A 2 16.60 -9.36 10.34
CA PRO A 2 15.74 -10.52 10.03
C PRO A 2 14.72 -10.29 8.91
N ILE A 3 14.27 -9.06 8.68
CA ILE A 3 13.30 -8.70 7.63
C ILE A 3 14.02 -8.17 6.38
N TYR A 4 14.98 -7.26 6.57
CA TYR A 4 15.66 -6.52 5.49
C TYR A 4 16.87 -7.25 4.90
N GLY A 5 17.35 -8.32 5.53
CA GLY A 5 18.57 -9.01 5.11
C GLY A 5 19.81 -8.12 5.20
N SER A 6 20.81 -8.37 4.33
CA SER A 6 22.07 -7.61 4.26
C SER A 6 22.01 -6.43 3.30
N THR A 7 21.07 -6.43 2.35
CA THR A 7 20.98 -5.43 1.27
C THR A 7 19.79 -4.50 1.41
N TYR A 8 18.94 -4.69 2.41
CA TYR A 8 17.68 -3.96 2.57
C TYR A 8 16.76 -4.13 1.34
N LEU A 9 15.73 -3.28 1.25
CA LEU A 9 14.84 -3.25 0.10
C LEU A 9 15.53 -2.62 -1.12
N PRO A 10 15.21 -3.06 -2.35
CA PRO A 10 15.81 -2.54 -3.58
C PRO A 10 15.60 -1.03 -3.80
N ARG A 11 14.53 -0.47 -3.21
CA ARG A 11 14.19 0.95 -3.30
C ARG A 11 13.40 1.39 -2.07
N LYS A 12 13.02 2.67 -2.03
CA LYS A 12 12.04 3.19 -1.06
C LYS A 12 10.77 2.35 -1.15
N PHE A 13 10.15 2.09 -0.01
CA PHE A 13 8.90 1.38 0.12
C PHE A 13 7.96 2.20 1.00
N LYS A 14 6.74 2.43 0.55
CA LYS A 14 5.76 3.31 1.19
C LYS A 14 4.48 2.55 1.48
N ILE A 15 4.02 2.66 2.72
CA ILE A 15 2.74 2.12 3.15
C ILE A 15 1.88 3.29 3.60
N GLY A 16 0.64 3.37 3.11
CA GLY A 16 -0.33 4.37 3.53
C GLY A 16 -1.62 3.71 4.01
N ILE A 17 -2.24 4.32 5.01
CA ILE A 17 -3.49 3.84 5.61
C ILE A 17 -4.52 4.95 5.49
N ALA A 18 -5.66 4.66 4.89
CA ALA A 18 -6.77 5.60 4.72
C ALA A 18 -8.02 5.08 5.45
N VAL A 19 -8.75 6.00 6.08
CA VAL A 19 -10.06 5.71 6.70
C VAL A 19 -11.14 6.43 5.88
N PRO A 20 -12.01 5.68 5.16
CA PRO A 20 -13.08 6.27 4.37
C PRO A 20 -13.99 7.19 5.21
N PRO A 21 -14.51 8.29 4.61
CA PRO A 21 -14.37 8.67 3.20
C PRO A 21 -13.09 9.46 2.88
N SER A 22 -12.18 9.67 3.84
CA SER A 22 -10.95 10.47 3.61
C SER A 22 -9.91 9.68 2.81
N ASN A 23 -9.26 10.37 1.87
CA ASN A 23 -8.09 9.89 1.12
C ASN A 23 -7.02 10.99 1.03
N ASP A 24 -6.83 11.72 2.13
CA ASP A 24 -5.83 12.77 2.31
C ASP A 24 -4.37 12.29 2.12
N ILE A 25 -4.10 11.01 2.39
CA ILE A 25 -2.80 10.37 2.21
C ILE A 25 -2.52 9.90 0.77
N ASP A 26 -3.49 10.01 -0.13
CA ASP A 26 -3.43 9.49 -1.50
C ASP A 26 -3.03 8.01 -1.56
N VAL A 27 -3.91 7.13 -1.06
CA VAL A 27 -3.67 5.69 -0.81
C VAL A 27 -3.25 4.90 -2.05
N TYR A 28 -3.65 5.35 -3.24
CA TYR A 28 -3.29 4.70 -4.50
C TYR A 28 -1.89 5.07 -5.00
N SER A 29 -1.20 6.00 -4.33
CA SER A 29 0.18 6.39 -4.67
C SER A 29 1.26 5.58 -3.92
N GLN A 30 0.85 4.65 -3.07
CA GLN A 30 1.69 3.90 -2.14
C GLN A 30 2.04 2.50 -2.70
N ASP A 31 3.18 1.94 -2.28
CA ASP A 31 3.56 0.57 -2.63
C ASP A 31 2.55 -0.43 -2.04
N ILE A 32 2.09 -0.19 -0.80
CA ILE A 32 0.93 -0.83 -0.18
C ILE A 32 -0.03 0.26 0.32
N GLY A 33 -1.29 0.19 -0.10
CA GLY A 33 -2.38 0.98 0.45
C GLY A 33 -3.34 0.12 1.27
N LEU A 34 -3.62 0.52 2.51
CA LEU A 34 -4.59 -0.11 3.40
C LEU A 34 -5.80 0.80 3.55
N ILE A 35 -6.95 0.38 3.02
CA ILE A 35 -8.21 1.13 3.10
C ILE A 35 -9.08 0.48 4.16
N ALA A 36 -9.28 1.16 5.29
CA ALA A 36 -10.00 0.63 6.44
C ALA A 36 -11.45 0.28 6.10
N ILE A 37 -11.88 -0.92 6.51
CA ILE A 37 -13.27 -1.34 6.52
C ILE A 37 -13.73 -1.33 7.98
N VAL A 38 -14.69 -0.46 8.27
CA VAL A 38 -15.26 -0.27 9.60
C VAL A 38 -16.70 -0.73 9.59
N ASP A 39 -17.07 -1.62 10.51
CA ASP A 39 -18.44 -2.07 10.74
C ASP A 39 -18.82 -1.78 12.19
N ASN A 40 -19.99 -1.17 12.39
CA ASN A 40 -20.49 -0.77 13.72
C ASN A 40 -19.49 0.01 14.60
N GLY A 41 -18.62 0.82 13.97
CA GLY A 41 -17.59 1.60 14.67
C GLY A 41 -16.32 0.81 15.00
N GLU A 42 -16.25 -0.46 14.62
CA GLU A 42 -15.07 -1.31 14.80
C GLU A 42 -14.36 -1.57 13.47
N LEU A 43 -13.03 -1.49 13.49
CA LEU A 43 -12.22 -1.94 12.36
C LEU A 43 -12.37 -3.47 12.23
N VAL A 44 -12.81 -3.93 11.05
CA VAL A 44 -12.91 -5.37 10.73
C VAL A 44 -11.79 -5.83 9.81
N GLY A 45 -11.20 -4.92 9.03
CA GLY A 45 -10.10 -5.26 8.14
C GLY A 45 -9.78 -4.16 7.14
N PHE A 46 -9.11 -4.53 6.06
CA PHE A 46 -8.63 -3.61 5.04
C PHE A 46 -8.89 -4.14 3.64
N ASN A 47 -9.34 -3.26 2.75
CA ASN A 47 -9.10 -3.44 1.32
C ASN A 47 -7.66 -3.03 1.03
N VAL A 48 -6.91 -3.90 0.34
CA VAL A 48 -5.47 -3.74 0.10
C VAL A 48 -5.25 -3.35 -1.36
N THR A 49 -4.49 -2.28 -1.58
CA THR A 49 -3.97 -1.90 -2.89
C THR A 49 -2.45 -2.11 -2.94
N VAL A 50 -1.91 -2.47 -4.11
CA VAL A 50 -0.45 -2.68 -4.28
C VAL A 50 0.10 -2.06 -5.56
N GLY A 51 1.36 -1.62 -5.51
CA GLY A 51 2.14 -1.20 -6.67
C GLY A 51 1.84 0.22 -7.16
N GLY A 52 1.44 1.12 -6.26
CA GLY A 52 1.32 2.54 -6.56
C GLY A 52 2.67 3.26 -6.53
N GLY A 53 2.83 4.29 -7.35
CA GLY A 53 4.04 5.10 -7.36
C GLY A 53 4.03 6.18 -8.44
N MET A 54 4.58 7.36 -8.12
CA MET A 54 4.55 8.54 -9.00
C MET A 54 5.89 8.83 -9.69
N GLY A 55 6.86 7.93 -9.57
CA GLY A 55 8.18 8.11 -10.17
C GLY A 55 8.14 7.98 -11.69
N MET A 56 8.65 8.97 -12.40
CA MET A 56 8.80 8.95 -13.86
C MET A 56 10.02 9.74 -14.31
N THR A 57 10.43 9.57 -15.56
CA THR A 57 11.54 10.30 -16.17
C THR A 57 11.09 10.88 -17.50
N HIS A 58 11.29 12.19 -17.69
CA HIS A 58 10.91 12.88 -18.91
C HIS A 58 11.53 12.22 -20.16
N GLY A 59 10.72 11.92 -21.16
CA GLY A 59 11.16 11.30 -22.42
C GLY A 59 11.46 9.81 -22.36
N ASN A 60 11.33 9.16 -21.19
CA ASN A 60 11.48 7.71 -21.07
C ASN A 60 10.11 7.05 -20.82
N THR A 61 9.54 6.43 -21.85
CA THR A 61 8.23 5.76 -21.77
C THR A 61 8.23 4.48 -20.95
N ASN A 62 9.42 3.95 -20.59
CA ASN A 62 9.52 2.79 -19.71
C ASN A 62 9.35 3.13 -18.22
N THR A 63 9.29 4.42 -17.86
CA THR A 63 8.97 4.86 -16.49
C THR A 63 7.72 5.73 -16.51
N TYR A 64 6.74 5.39 -15.67
CA TYR A 64 5.43 6.02 -15.67
C TYR A 64 4.82 6.00 -14.26
N PRO A 65 3.97 6.98 -13.91
CA PRO A 65 3.20 6.91 -12.67
C PRO A 65 2.17 5.78 -12.77
N GLN A 66 2.00 5.04 -11.68
CA GLN A 66 1.07 3.92 -11.58
C GLN A 66 0.20 4.09 -10.33
N LEU A 67 -1.10 3.86 -10.48
CA LEU A 67 -2.01 3.72 -9.35
C LEU A 67 -1.92 2.30 -8.79
N GLY A 68 -1.99 2.18 -7.46
CA GLY A 68 -2.10 0.90 -6.79
C GLY A 68 -3.34 0.13 -7.27
N ARG A 69 -3.22 -1.19 -7.35
CA ARG A 69 -4.32 -2.07 -7.77
C ARG A 69 -4.94 -2.70 -6.54
N LEU A 70 -6.27 -2.63 -6.41
CA LEU A 70 -7.00 -3.36 -5.38
C LEU A 70 -6.82 -4.86 -5.61
N ILE A 71 -6.26 -5.56 -4.62
CA ILE A 71 -5.99 -7.01 -4.70
C ILE A 71 -6.93 -7.84 -3.85
N GLY A 72 -7.63 -7.23 -2.88
CA GLY A 72 -8.64 -7.91 -2.08
C GLY A 72 -8.81 -7.34 -0.69
N PHE A 73 -9.62 -8.02 0.10
CA PHE A 73 -9.85 -7.73 1.51
C PHE A 73 -9.03 -8.67 2.39
N ILE A 74 -8.54 -8.15 3.52
CA ILE A 74 -7.90 -8.93 4.58
C ILE A 74 -8.53 -8.58 5.94
N PRO A 75 -8.68 -9.55 6.86
CA PRO A 75 -9.04 -9.26 8.24
C PRO A 75 -7.92 -8.47 8.93
N LYS A 76 -8.25 -7.64 9.93
CA LYS A 76 -7.27 -6.74 10.59
C LYS A 76 -6.10 -7.50 11.22
N GLU A 77 -6.33 -8.74 11.66
CA GLU A 77 -5.33 -9.61 12.27
C GLU A 77 -4.24 -10.05 11.27
N SER A 78 -4.56 -10.09 9.98
CA SER A 78 -3.63 -10.46 8.90
C SER A 78 -2.83 -9.27 8.35
N ALA A 79 -3.07 -8.04 8.83
CA ALA A 79 -2.46 -6.83 8.25
C ALA A 79 -0.93 -6.88 8.25
N VAL A 80 -0.32 -7.28 9.35
CA VAL A 80 1.15 -7.36 9.48
C VAL A 80 1.71 -8.44 8.55
N GLU A 81 1.13 -9.64 8.59
CA GLU A 81 1.60 -10.77 7.75
C GLU A 81 1.52 -10.44 6.26
N VAL A 82 0.45 -9.80 5.82
CA VAL A 82 0.24 -9.42 4.41
C VAL A 82 1.15 -8.27 3.99
N CYS A 83 1.54 -7.37 4.89
CA CYS A 83 2.48 -6.29 4.55
C CYS A 83 3.95 -6.73 4.56
N GLU A 84 4.27 -7.82 5.27
CA GLU A 84 5.62 -8.37 5.33
C GLU A 84 5.97 -9.26 4.13
N LYS A 85 4.99 -9.99 3.59
CA LYS A 85 5.16 -11.02 2.54
C LYS A 85 4.88 -10.51 1.14
#